data_AF-A0A521KZY6-F1
#
_entry.id   AF-A0A521KZY6-F1
#
_cell.length_a   1.000
_cell.length_b   1.000
_cell.length_c   1.000
_cell.angle_alpha   90.00
_cell.angle_beta   90.00
_cell.angle_gamma   90.00
#
_symmetry.space_group_name_H-M   'P 1'
#
loop_
_entity.id
_entity.type
_entity.pdbx_description
1 polymer ?
#
loop_
_entity_poly.entity_id
_entity_poly.type
_entity_poly.pdbx_seq_one_letter_code
_entity_poly.pdbx_strand_id
1 'polypeptide(L)' 'MPFYYFDTSALVKRYSRERGTSIVNALLAKRGKTAVLGTISITEFYSAVALKAQQGELTRDDWYSVIFKFEAEAA' A
#
# COMPACT_ATOMS: atom_id res chain seq x y z
N MET A 1 11.95 3.13 18.08
CA MET A 1 10.84 3.03 17.12
C MET A 1 11.42 2.53 15.81
N PRO A 2 11.15 1.29 15.38
CA PRO A 2 11.72 0.77 14.14
C PRO A 2 11.03 1.40 12.93
N PHE A 3 11.85 1.84 11.98
CA PHE A 3 11.41 2.33 10.68
C PHE A 3 11.62 1.24 9.64
N TYR A 4 10.64 1.04 8.77
CA TYR A 4 10.74 0.13 7.63
C TYR A 4 10.62 0.97 6.37
N TYR A 5 11.64 0.91 5.51
CA TYR A 5 11.52 1.49 4.18
C TYR A 5 10.62 0.59 3.34
N PHE A 6 9.53 1.13 2.81
CA PHE A 6 8.63 0.42 1.89
C PHE A 6 8.84 0.99 0.49
N ASP A 7 9.22 0.10 -0.43
CA ASP A 7 9.09 0.38 -1.85
C ASP A 7 7.62 0.24 -2.30
N THR A 8 7.37 0.52 -3.58
CA THR A 8 6.04 0.42 -4.18
C THR A 8 5.47 -0.99 -4.06
N SER A 9 6.29 -2.03 -4.16
CA SER A 9 5.81 -3.41 -4.05
C SER A 9 5.33 -3.75 -2.64
N ALA A 10 5.96 -3.20 -1.60
CA ALA A 10 5.53 -3.33 -0.22
C ALA A 10 4.23 -2.54 0.04
N LEU A 11 4.10 -1.35 -0.55
CA LEU A 11 2.85 -0.58 -0.51
C LEU A 11 1.69 -1.35 -1.16
N VAL A 12 1.89 -1.90 -2.37
CA VAL A 12 0.85 -2.70 -3.03
C VAL A 12 0.42 -3.88 -2.15
N LYS A 13 1.37 -4.62 -1.55
CA LYS A 13 1.06 -5.72 -0.62
C LYS A 13 0.26 -5.29 0.61
N ARG A 14 0.50 -4.07 1.08
CA ARG A 14 -0.15 -3.49 2.27
C ARG A 14 -1.61 -3.16 2.00
N TYR A 15 -1.93 -2.67 0.81
CA TYR A 15 -3.26 -2.15 0.48
C TYR A 15 -4.08 -3.05 -0.47
N SER A 16 -3.43 -3.90 -1.26
CA SER A 16 -4.04 -4.87 -2.17
C SER A 16 -3.51 -6.26 -1.84
N ARG A 17 -4.41 -7.24 -1.68
CA ARG A 17 -4.01 -8.59 -1.26
C ARG A 17 -3.25 -9.30 -2.38
N GLU A 18 -2.00 -9.66 -2.11
CA GLU A 18 -1.16 -10.46 -3.01
C GLU A 18 -0.18 -11.32 -2.21
N ARG A 19 0.66 -12.08 -2.91
CA ARG A 19 1.70 -12.88 -2.27
C ARG A 19 2.64 -11.96 -1.47
N GLY A 20 2.75 -12.21 -0.16
CA GLY A 20 3.58 -11.42 0.75
C GLY A 20 2.82 -10.38 1.59
N THR A 21 1.52 -10.16 1.35
CA THR A 21 0.68 -9.27 2.17
C THR A 21 0.76 -9.57 3.67
N SER A 22 0.71 -10.85 4.07
CA SER A 22 0.80 -11.23 5.50
C SER A 22 2.11 -10.81 6.14
N ILE A 23 3.22 -10.91 5.40
CA ILE A 23 4.56 -10.53 5.86
C ILE A 23 4.62 -9.01 6.05
N VAL A 24 4.20 -8.25 5.04
CA VAL A 24 4.19 -6.78 5.09
C VAL A 24 3.30 -6.26 6.22
N ASN A 25 2.10 -6.84 6.37
CA ASN A 25 1.20 -6.45 7.46
C ASN A 25 1.79 -6.75 8.84
N ALA A 26 2.52 -7.86 9.01
CA ALA A 26 3.18 -8.19 10.27
C ALA A 26 4.29 -7.18 10.64
N LEU A 27 4.91 -6.54 9.64
CA LEU A 27 5.89 -5.48 9.90
C LEU A 27 5.26 -4.29 10.62
N LEU A 28 3.98 -3.98 10.40
CA LEU A 28 3.28 -2.83 10.99
C LEU A 28 2.23 -3.20 12.05
N ALA A 29 2.10 -4.48 12.42
CA ALA A 29 1.05 -4.96 13.33
C ALA A 29 1.13 -4.42 14.77
N LYS A 30 2.30 -3.97 15.24
CA LYS A 30 2.49 -3.44 16.60
C LYS A 30 2.59 -1.92 16.56
N ARG A 31 2.05 -1.26 17.60
CA ARG A 31 2.17 0.19 17.80
C ARG A 31 3.65 0.63 17.86
N GLY A 32 3.93 1.85 17.40
CA GLY A 32 5.27 2.46 17.44
C GLY A 32 6.22 2.03 16.33
N LYS A 33 5.69 1.37 15.29
CA LYS A 33 6.40 1.04 14.05
C LYS A 33 5.93 1.97 12.94
N THR A 34 6.85 2.41 12.08
CA THR A 34 6.56 3.39 11.03
C THR A 34 7.08 2.89 9.69
N ALA A 35 6.24 2.94 8.66
CA ALA A 35 6.69 2.79 7.28
C ALA A 35 7.17 4.14 6.76
N VAL A 36 8.33 4.17 6.11
CA VAL A 36 8.88 5.34 5.44
C VAL A 36 8.85 5.08 3.95
N LEU A 37 8.37 6.06 3.19
CA LEU A 37 8.17 5.95 1.75
C LEU A 37 9.08 6.96 1.04
N GLY A 38 9.62 6.55 -0.11
CA GLY A 38 10.15 7.52 -1.07
C GLY A 38 9.00 8.26 -1.75
N THR A 39 9.18 9.56 -2.04
CA THR A 39 8.15 10.36 -2.73
C THR A 39 7.72 9.75 -4.07
N ILE A 40 8.66 9.12 -4.79
CA ILE A 40 8.37 8.43 -6.05
C ILE A 40 7.42 7.24 -5.88
N SER A 41 7.52 6.52 -4.76
CA SER A 41 6.70 5.34 -4.48
C SER A 41 5.23 5.68 -4.29
N ILE A 42 4.92 6.95 -3.96
CA ILE A 42 3.54 7.45 -3.91
C ILE A 42 2.95 7.39 -5.33
N THR A 43 3.58 8.05 -6.30
CA THR A 43 3.11 8.07 -7.70
C THR A 43 3.05 6.66 -8.28
N GLU A 44 4.09 5.85 -8.08
CA GLU A 44 4.11 4.46 -8.55
C GLU A 44 2.99 3.61 -7.94
N PHE A 45 2.65 3.84 -6.67
CA PHE A 45 1.54 3.17 -6.00
C PHE A 45 0.19 3.53 -6.64
N TYR A 46 -0.09 4.82 -6.87
CA TYR A 46 -1.31 5.22 -7.59
C TYR A 46 -1.41 4.56 -8.96
N SER A 47 -0.31 4.54 -9.73
CA SER A 47 -0.27 3.87 -11.03
C SER A 47 -0.51 2.36 -10.93
N ALA A 48 0.08 1.68 -9.94
CA ALA A 48 -0.09 0.25 -9.75
C ALA A 48 -1.53 -0.14 -9.39
N VAL A 49 -2.19 0.63 -8.51
CA VAL A 49 -3.58 0.35 -8.14
C VAL A 49 -4.53 0.67 -9.31
N ALA A 50 -4.27 1.75 -10.05
CA ALA A 50 -5.04 2.08 -11.26
C ALA A 50 -4.92 0.98 -12.33
N LEU A 51 -3.71 0.44 -12.55
CA LEU A 51 -3.50 -0.66 -13.48
C LEU A 51 -4.28 -1.93 -13.07
N LYS A 52 -4.26 -2.28 -11.78
CA LYS A 52 -5.06 -3.40 -11.26
C LYS A 52 -6.56 -3.22 -11.52
N ALA A 53 -7.07 -2.00 -11.36
CA ALA A 53 -8.46 -1.71 -11.69
C ALA A 53 -8.75 -1.85 -13.20
N GLN A 54 -7.86 -1.35 -14.07
CA GLN A 54 -7.99 -1.50 -15.52
C GLN A 54 -7.95 -2.96 -15.98
N GLN A 55 -7.18 -3.79 -15.29
CA GLN A 55 -7.07 -5.24 -15.56
C GLN A 55 -8.21 -6.06 -14.93
N GLY A 56 -9.11 -5.43 -14.16
CA GLY A 56 -10.20 -6.11 -13.46
C GLY A 56 -9.75 -6.89 -12.21
N GLU A 57 -8.51 -6.71 -11.75
CA GLU A 57 -8.02 -7.27 -10.47
C GLU A 57 -8.58 -6.54 -9.25
N LEU A 58 -9.00 -5.28 -9.44
CA LEU A 58 -9.72 -4.49 -8.44
C LEU A 58 -11.01 -3.96 -9.06
N THR A 59 -12.08 -3.95 -8.28
CA THR A 59 -13.26 -3.20 -8.66
C THR A 59 -12.99 -1.71 -8.54
N ARG A 60 -13.82 -0.88 -9.19
CA ARG A 60 -13.73 0.58 -9.06
C ARG A 60 -13.91 1.04 -7.61
N ASP A 61 -14.81 0.38 -6.87
CA ASP A 61 -15.07 0.71 -5.47
C ASP A 61 -13.92 0.29 -4.55
N ASP A 62 -13.29 -0.86 -4.82
CA ASP A 62 -12.08 -1.28 -4.11
C ASP A 62 -10.91 -0.33 -4.38
N TRP A 63 -10.77 0.14 -5.63
CA TRP A 63 -9.75 1.14 -5.97
C TRP A 63 -9.92 2.43 -5.16
N TYR A 64 -11.13 3.00 -5.11
CA TYR A 64 -11.40 4.18 -4.28
C TYR A 64 -11.14 3.91 -2.80
N SER A 65 -11.54 2.74 -2.30
CA SER A 65 -11.33 2.34 -0.90
C SER A 65 -9.86 2.22 -0.55
N VAL A 66 -9.05 1.68 -1.46
CA VAL A 66 -7.59 1.55 -1.30
C VAL A 66 -6.93 2.93 -1.23
N ILE A 67 -7.25 3.82 -2.16
CA ILE A 67 -6.67 5.17 -2.20
C ILE A 67 -7.06 5.96 -0.95
N PHE A 68 -8.34 5.97 -0.60
CA PHE A 68 -8.83 6.67 0.59
C PHE A 68 -8.11 6.20 1.86
N LYS A 69 -7.95 4.88 2.02
CA LYS A 69 -7.26 4.30 3.18
C LYS A 69 -5.78 4.70 3.20
N PHE A 70 -5.11 4.68 2.06
CA PHE A 70 -3.70 5.09 1.98
C PHE A 70 -3.53 6.56 2.38
N GLU A 71 -4.33 7.47 1.82
CA GLU A 71 -4.26 8.90 2.13
C GLU A 71 -4.56 9.18 3.61
N ALA A 72 -5.55 8.49 4.19
CA ALA A 72 -5.89 8.61 5.61
C ALA A 72 -4.78 8.11 6.55
N GLU A 73 -4.00 7.10 6.14
CA GLU A 73 -2.86 6.57 6.91
C GLU A 73 -1.56 7.36 6.67
N ALA A 74 -1.45 8.10 5.57
CA ALA A 74 -0.26 8.86 5.18
C ALA A 74 -0.26 10.34 5.62
N ALA A 75 -1.42 10.87 6.02
CA ALA A 75 -1.59 12.23 6.57
C ALA A 75 -1.08 12.35 8.02
#